data_AF-A0A1L3SPZ1-F1
#
_entry.id   AF-A0A1L3SPZ1-F1
#
_cell.length_a   1.000
_cell.length_b   1.000
_cell.length_c   1.000
_cell.angle_alpha   90.00
_cell.angle_beta   90.00
_cell.angle_gamma   90.00
#
_symmetry.space_group_name_H-M   'P 1'
#
loop_
_entity.id
_entity.type
_entity.pdbx_description
1 polymer ?
#
loop_
_entity_poly.entity_id
_entity_poly.type
_entity_poly.pdbx_seq_one_letter_code
_entity_poly.pdbx_strand_id
1 'polypeptide(L)'
;MRLIAATLGIVVLAQGTAFAQDDVTVPYVQAFCSLGTVDGGSGRAYLATPELGEAIRTAMAENARLQEADPQEKPPLGDGVPWQSFQDVAPACEPGAVTTEGERLVAEVKYSFPDSPGSGWIDRLVLVKAPDGVLYVDDVRFGDTGEDETLRKTLAEAFSQ
;
A
#
# COMPACT_ATOMS: atom_id res chain seq x y z
N MET A 1 60.91 -36.91 -31.60
CA MET A 1 59.45 -36.66 -31.66
C MET A 1 58.88 -36.73 -30.25
N ARG A 2 58.52 -35.58 -29.66
CA ARG A 2 57.79 -35.52 -28.37
C ARG A 2 56.41 -34.94 -28.69
N LEU A 3 55.36 -35.75 -28.54
CA LEU A 3 53.98 -35.32 -28.65
C LEU A 3 53.59 -34.61 -27.34
N ILE A 4 53.21 -33.34 -27.44
CA ILE A 4 52.58 -32.59 -26.35
C ILE A 4 51.08 -32.62 -26.63
N ALA A 5 50.33 -33.38 -25.83
CA ALA A 5 48.87 -33.37 -25.86
C ALA A 5 48.37 -32.19 -25.00
N ALA A 6 47.84 -31.15 -25.66
CA ALA A 6 47.19 -30.03 -24.99
C ALA A 6 45.74 -30.40 -24.69
N THR A 7 45.40 -30.54 -23.41
CA THR A 7 44.04 -30.80 -22.94
C THR A 7 43.29 -29.46 -22.85
N LEU A 8 42.30 -29.25 -23.72
CA LEU A 8 41.36 -28.12 -23.61
C LEU A 8 40.36 -28.41 -22.48
N GLY A 9 40.44 -27.64 -21.39
CA GLY A 9 39.40 -27.62 -20.36
C GLY A 9 38.24 -26.72 -20.79
N ILE A 10 37.05 -27.29 -20.93
CA ILE A 10 35.81 -26.55 -21.17
C ILE A 10 35.33 -25.99 -19.82
N VAL A 11 35.36 -24.66 -19.66
CA VAL A 11 34.71 -23.95 -18.55
C VAL A 11 33.24 -23.77 -18.91
N VAL A 12 32.36 -24.51 -18.26
CA VAL A 12 30.91 -24.29 -18.33
C VAL A 12 30.57 -23.14 -17.39
N LEU A 13 30.35 -21.95 -17.96
CA LEU A 13 29.71 -20.85 -17.24
C LEU A 13 28.24 -21.20 -17.03
N ALA A 14 27.89 -21.62 -15.81
CA ALA A 14 26.50 -21.72 -15.40
C ALA A 14 25.90 -20.31 -15.38
N GLN A 15 25.22 -19.94 -16.46
CA GLN A 15 24.39 -18.74 -16.50
C GLN A 15 23.15 -19.05 -15.65
N GLY A 16 23.19 -18.67 -14.37
CA GLY A 16 21.99 -18.66 -13.55
C GLY A 16 21.02 -17.65 -14.14
N THR A 17 19.94 -18.13 -14.73
CA THR A 17 18.78 -17.30 -15.06
C THR A 17 18.16 -16.87 -13.73
N ALA A 18 18.45 -15.64 -13.31
CA ALA A 18 17.66 -14.98 -12.28
C ALA A 18 16.26 -14.77 -12.87
N PHE A 19 15.33 -15.66 -12.54
CA PHE A 19 13.91 -15.39 -12.77
C PHE A 19 13.57 -14.19 -11.88
N ALA A 20 13.15 -13.08 -12.49
CA ALA A 20 12.48 -12.01 -11.76
C ALA A 20 11.31 -12.67 -11.03
N GLN A 21 11.37 -12.70 -9.70
CA GLN A 21 10.27 -13.19 -8.90
C GLN A 21 9.15 -12.17 -9.08
N ASP A 22 8.08 -12.55 -9.78
CA ASP A 22 6.92 -11.68 -9.97
C ASP A 22 6.43 -11.25 -8.59
N ASP A 23 6.51 -9.94 -8.32
CA ASP A 23 6.12 -9.39 -7.04
C ASP A 23 4.61 -9.47 -6.91
N VAL A 24 4.16 -10.39 -6.05
CA VAL A 24 2.74 -10.71 -5.84
C VAL A 24 1.93 -9.54 -5.30
N THR A 25 2.56 -8.47 -4.81
CA THR A 25 1.88 -7.29 -4.26
C THR A 25 1.53 -6.24 -5.31
N VAL A 26 2.23 -6.22 -6.46
CA VAL A 26 2.03 -5.24 -7.55
C VAL A 26 0.56 -5.08 -7.95
N PRO A 27 -0.21 -6.14 -8.25
CA PRO A 27 -1.61 -5.99 -8.63
C PRO A 27 -2.48 -5.38 -7.51
N TYR A 28 -2.12 -5.59 -6.23
CA TYR A 28 -2.87 -5.03 -5.10
C TYR A 28 -2.60 -3.54 -4.94
N VAL A 29 -1.36 -3.09 -5.13
CA VAL A 29 -1.04 -1.65 -5.14
C VAL A 29 -1.69 -0.97 -6.34
N GLN A 30 -1.67 -1.59 -7.53
CA GLN A 30 -2.36 -1.06 -8.71
C GLN A 30 -3.88 -0.96 -8.51
N ALA A 31 -4.49 -1.96 -7.89
CA ALA A 31 -5.91 -1.91 -7.52
C ALA A 31 -6.18 -0.78 -6.52
N PHE A 32 -5.33 -0.62 -5.50
CA PHE A 32 -5.43 0.44 -4.51
C PHE A 32 -5.36 1.84 -5.13
N CYS A 33 -4.43 2.05 -6.07
CA CYS A 33 -4.33 3.29 -6.84
C CYS A 33 -5.57 3.53 -7.71
N SER A 34 -6.02 2.52 -8.44
CA SER A 34 -7.19 2.62 -9.35
C SER A 34 -8.49 2.93 -8.59
N LEU A 35 -8.66 2.32 -7.42
CA LEU A 35 -9.83 2.53 -6.57
C LEU A 35 -9.80 3.88 -5.82
N GLY A 36 -8.65 4.57 -5.82
CA GLY A 36 -8.52 5.88 -5.19
C GLY A 36 -9.33 6.99 -5.83
N THR A 37 -9.68 6.84 -7.11
CA THR A 37 -10.50 7.80 -7.86
C THR A 37 -11.99 7.45 -7.88
N VAL A 38 -12.35 6.27 -7.37
CA VAL A 38 -13.73 5.77 -7.32
C VAL A 38 -14.39 6.24 -6.03
N ASP A 39 -15.55 6.89 -6.15
CA ASP A 39 -16.40 7.30 -5.02
C ASP A 39 -15.63 8.02 -3.90
N GLY A 40 -14.79 8.98 -4.26
CA GLY A 40 -13.96 9.74 -3.31
C GLY A 40 -12.90 8.90 -2.59
N GLY A 41 -12.49 7.78 -3.17
CA GLY A 41 -11.51 6.85 -2.60
C GLY A 41 -12.12 5.76 -1.72
N SER A 42 -13.44 5.75 -1.52
CA SER A 42 -14.12 4.72 -0.72
C SER A 42 -14.04 3.33 -1.35
N GLY A 43 -13.80 3.23 -2.66
CA GLY A 43 -13.58 1.96 -3.36
C GLY A 43 -12.42 1.13 -2.77
N ARG A 44 -11.43 1.77 -2.14
CA ARG A 44 -10.31 1.06 -1.49
C ARG A 44 -10.74 0.15 -0.34
N ALA A 45 -11.93 0.38 0.24
CA ALA A 45 -12.49 -0.49 1.28
C ALA A 45 -12.72 -1.94 0.80
N TYR A 46 -12.88 -2.17 -0.51
CA TYR A 46 -12.99 -3.53 -1.06
C TYR A 46 -11.69 -4.36 -0.97
N LEU A 47 -10.55 -3.70 -0.75
CA LEU A 47 -9.26 -4.37 -0.56
C LEU A 47 -8.96 -4.66 0.92
N ALA A 48 -9.76 -4.14 1.84
CA ALA A 48 -9.48 -4.21 3.27
C ALA A 48 -9.71 -5.62 3.84
N THR A 49 -8.95 -5.95 4.88
CA THR A 49 -9.31 -7.08 5.76
C THR A 49 -10.69 -6.85 6.39
N PRO A 50 -11.40 -7.90 6.81
CA PRO A 50 -12.66 -7.74 7.55
C PRO A 50 -12.53 -6.84 8.77
N GLU A 51 -11.42 -6.94 9.50
CA GLU A 51 -11.14 -6.16 10.70
C GLU A 51 -10.89 -4.68 10.38
N LEU A 52 -10.13 -4.37 9.32
CA LEU A 52 -9.95 -2.98 8.87
C LEU A 52 -11.27 -2.42 8.35
N GLY A 53 -12.03 -3.22 7.61
CA GLY A 53 -13.36 -2.85 7.11
C GLY A 53 -14.36 -2.52 8.22
N GLU A 54 -14.36 -3.27 9.32
CA GLU A 54 -15.17 -2.95 10.50
C GLU A 54 -14.73 -1.64 11.17
N ALA A 55 -13.42 -1.41 11.31
CA ALA A 55 -12.90 -0.18 11.87
C ALA A 55 -13.32 1.04 11.02
N ILE A 56 -13.23 0.93 9.69
CA ILE A 56 -13.70 1.96 8.75
C ILE A 56 -15.20 2.20 8.91
N ARG A 57 -16.03 1.14 8.91
CA ARG A 57 -17.48 1.28 9.05
C ARG A 57 -17.87 1.95 10.36
N THR A 58 -17.26 1.52 11.46
CA THR A 58 -17.52 2.08 12.79
C THR A 58 -17.17 3.57 12.83
N ALA A 59 -15.97 3.93 12.36
CA ALA A 59 -15.51 5.31 12.34
C ALA A 59 -16.37 6.21 11.43
N MET A 60 -16.73 5.74 10.23
CA MET A 60 -17.58 6.50 9.31
C MET A 60 -19.01 6.67 9.82
N ALA A 61 -19.55 5.69 10.55
CA ALA A 61 -20.86 5.81 11.18
C ALA A 61 -20.86 6.88 12.28
N GLU A 62 -19.82 6.95 13.11
CA GLU A 62 -19.69 8.01 14.11
C GLU A 62 -19.46 9.38 13.47
N ASN A 63 -18.65 9.44 12.41
CA ASN A 63 -18.45 10.65 11.63
C ASN A 63 -19.77 11.20 11.07
N ALA A 64 -20.62 10.33 10.49
CA ALA A 64 -21.93 10.70 9.98
C ALA A 64 -22.87 11.17 11.10
N ARG A 65 -22.89 10.47 12.25
CA ARG A 65 -23.69 10.86 13.42
C ARG A 65 -23.34 12.25 13.93
N LEU A 66 -22.04 12.59 13.97
CA LEU A 66 -21.57 13.92 14.37
C LEU A 66 -21.97 14.99 13.36
N GLN A 67 -21.84 14.72 12.06
CA GLN A 67 -22.26 15.66 11.02
C GLN A 67 -23.77 15.94 11.04
N GLU A 68 -24.60 14.93 11.35
CA GLU A 68 -26.04 15.11 11.53
C GLU A 68 -26.38 15.92 12.78
N ALA A 69 -25.61 15.76 13.85
CA ALA A 69 -25.80 16.48 15.11
C ALA A 69 -25.42 17.97 15.00
N ASP A 70 -24.36 18.29 14.26
CA ASP A 70 -23.99 19.68 13.92
C ASP A 70 -23.61 19.81 12.44
N PRO A 71 -24.57 20.17 11.57
CA PRO A 71 -24.33 20.34 10.13
C PRO A 71 -23.37 21.46 9.74
N GLN A 72 -23.04 22.38 10.67
CA GLN A 72 -22.14 23.50 10.39
C GLN A 72 -20.69 23.17 10.74
N GLU A 73 -20.47 22.16 11.59
CA GLU A 73 -19.14 21.69 11.96
C GLU A 73 -18.71 20.52 11.05
N LYS A 74 -17.42 20.52 10.67
CA LYS A 74 -16.83 19.42 9.93
C LYS A 74 -16.48 18.30 10.92
N PRO A 75 -16.95 17.06 10.74
CA PRO A 75 -16.64 15.99 11.66
C PRO A 75 -15.17 15.55 11.50
N PRO A 76 -14.61 14.80 12.46
CA PRO A 76 -13.16 14.54 12.51
C PRO A 76 -12.55 13.89 11.26
N LEU A 77 -13.27 12.99 10.57
CA LEU A 77 -12.81 12.39 9.31
C LEU A 77 -13.26 13.19 8.08
N GLY A 78 -13.96 14.29 8.28
CA GLY A 78 -14.46 15.12 7.21
C GLY A 78 -15.33 14.33 6.24
N ASP A 79 -14.87 14.27 4.99
CA ASP A 79 -15.62 13.74 3.86
C ASP A 79 -15.33 12.25 3.59
N GLY A 80 -14.42 11.61 4.33
CA GLY A 80 -14.10 10.21 4.07
C GLY A 80 -12.94 9.60 4.86
N VAL A 81 -12.57 8.39 4.45
CA VAL A 81 -11.48 7.62 5.04
C VAL A 81 -10.13 8.18 4.57
N PRO A 82 -9.19 8.51 5.48
CA PRO A 82 -7.88 9.08 5.11
C PRO A 82 -6.92 7.98 4.64
N TRP A 83 -7.15 7.45 3.43
CA TRP A 83 -6.38 6.33 2.89
C TRP A 83 -4.90 6.61 2.59
N GLN A 84 -4.46 7.86 2.65
CA GLN A 84 -3.12 8.30 2.23
C GLN A 84 -2.68 9.50 3.08
N SER A 85 -1.37 9.69 3.21
CA SER A 85 -0.80 10.70 4.11
C SER A 85 -1.13 12.15 3.71
N PHE A 86 -1.29 12.41 2.42
CA PHE A 86 -1.70 13.70 1.87
C PHE A 86 -3.02 13.58 1.13
N GLN A 87 -3.93 14.53 1.32
CA GLN A 87 -5.24 14.53 0.67
C GLN A 87 -5.19 14.89 -0.82
N ASP A 88 -4.06 15.42 -1.29
CA ASP A 88 -3.86 15.78 -2.68
C ASP A 88 -3.98 14.56 -3.60
N VAL A 89 -4.59 14.76 -4.77
CA VAL A 89 -4.64 13.73 -5.81
C VAL A 89 -3.37 13.85 -6.65
N ALA A 90 -2.44 12.91 -6.45
CA ALA A 90 -1.25 12.84 -7.29
C ALA A 90 -1.61 12.34 -8.71
N PRO A 91 -1.06 12.94 -9.78
CA PRO A 91 -1.28 12.49 -11.16
C PRO A 91 -0.85 11.04 -11.43
N ALA A 92 0.13 10.53 -10.68
CA ALA A 92 0.59 9.15 -10.77
C ALA A 92 0.61 8.50 -9.38
N CYS A 93 0.15 7.25 -9.34
CA CYS A 93 0.15 6.36 -8.19
C CYS A 93 0.63 4.99 -8.66
N GLU A 94 1.77 4.53 -8.15
CA GLU A 94 2.48 3.36 -8.70
C GLU A 94 3.03 2.45 -7.59
N PRO A 95 3.19 1.14 -7.86
CA PRO A 95 3.90 0.24 -6.96
C PRO A 95 5.36 0.64 -6.75
N GLY A 96 5.82 0.57 -5.50
CA GLY A 96 7.21 0.78 -5.11
C GLY A 96 7.92 -0.50 -4.66
N ALA A 97 8.85 -0.36 -3.71
CA ALA A 97 9.55 -1.49 -3.12
C ALA A 97 8.61 -2.32 -2.23
N VAL A 98 8.98 -3.59 -2.01
CA VAL A 98 8.29 -4.50 -1.10
C VAL A 98 9.26 -5.09 -0.11
N THR A 99 8.83 -5.11 1.15
CA THR A 99 9.54 -5.79 2.24
C THR A 99 8.64 -6.84 2.86
N THR A 100 9.26 -7.78 3.56
CA THR A 100 8.54 -8.81 4.34
C THR A 100 8.79 -8.57 5.82
N GLU A 101 7.71 -8.46 6.59
CA GLU A 101 7.73 -8.24 8.04
C GLU A 101 6.96 -9.36 8.74
N GLY A 102 7.68 -10.42 9.14
CA GLY A 102 7.05 -11.63 9.64
C GLY A 102 6.20 -12.29 8.55
N GLU A 103 4.90 -12.43 8.80
CA GLU A 103 3.93 -12.98 7.84
C GLU A 103 3.27 -11.91 6.95
N ARG A 104 3.66 -10.65 7.11
CA ARG A 104 3.11 -9.51 6.36
C ARG A 104 4.02 -9.15 5.19
N LEU A 105 3.40 -8.72 4.10
CA LEU A 105 4.10 -8.02 3.02
C LEU A 105 3.82 -6.53 3.17
N VAL A 106 4.85 -5.71 3.08
CA VAL A 106 4.71 -4.25 3.18
C VAL A 106 5.12 -3.68 1.83
N ALA A 107 4.13 -3.17 1.09
CA ALA A 107 4.31 -2.70 -0.28
C ALA A 107 4.19 -1.19 -0.35
N GLU A 108 5.19 -0.52 -0.91
CA GLU A 108 5.16 0.92 -1.13
C GLU A 108 4.13 1.32 -2.20
N VAL A 109 3.45 2.44 -1.94
CA VAL A 109 2.62 3.17 -2.89
C VAL A 109 3.30 4.51 -3.16
N LYS A 110 3.74 4.72 -4.39
CA LYS A 110 4.46 5.93 -4.80
C LYS A 110 3.50 6.90 -5.47
N TYR A 111 3.35 8.07 -4.86
CA TYR A 111 2.59 9.17 -5.41
C TYR A 111 3.55 10.17 -6.03
N SER A 112 3.32 10.60 -7.27
CA SER A 112 4.22 11.52 -7.95
C SER A 112 3.52 12.58 -8.81
N PHE A 113 4.20 13.71 -8.94
CA PHE A 113 3.80 14.87 -9.74
C PHE A 113 4.82 15.07 -10.86
N PRO A 114 4.53 14.62 -12.09
CA PRO A 114 5.47 14.72 -13.21
C PRO A 114 5.97 16.15 -13.47
N ASP A 115 5.09 17.14 -13.25
CA ASP A 115 5.39 18.56 -13.44
C ASP A 115 6.11 19.20 -12.23
N SER A 116 6.24 18.48 -11.12
CA SER A 116 6.95 18.90 -9.92
C SER A 116 7.73 17.74 -9.28
N PRO A 117 8.83 17.29 -9.91
CA PRO A 117 9.64 16.19 -9.38
C PRO A 117 10.13 16.49 -7.96
N GLY A 118 9.93 15.55 -7.04
CA GLY A 118 10.30 15.69 -5.62
C GLY A 118 9.15 16.12 -4.70
N SER A 119 8.00 16.53 -5.25
CA SER A 119 6.78 16.82 -4.48
C SER A 119 5.92 15.59 -4.21
N GLY A 120 6.39 14.40 -4.63
CA GLY A 120 5.74 13.13 -4.36
C GLY A 120 5.95 12.64 -2.94
N TRP A 121 5.22 11.60 -2.56
CA TRP A 121 5.37 10.93 -1.27
C TRP A 121 5.19 9.42 -1.42
N ILE A 122 5.53 8.69 -0.35
CA ILE A 122 5.37 7.24 -0.28
C ILE A 122 4.53 6.89 0.95
N ASP A 123 3.50 6.08 0.73
CA ASP A 123 2.79 5.35 1.79
C ASP A 123 3.08 3.86 1.66
N ARG A 124 2.69 3.04 2.64
CA ARG A 124 2.86 1.59 2.57
C ARG A 124 1.58 0.83 2.90
N LEU A 125 1.20 -0.09 2.02
CA LEU A 125 0.15 -1.06 2.29
C LEU A 125 0.74 -2.19 3.12
N VAL A 126 0.16 -2.42 4.29
CA VAL A 126 0.42 -3.62 5.08
C VAL A 126 -0.53 -4.70 4.58
N LEU A 127 -0.01 -5.69 3.89
CA LEU A 127 -0.77 -6.77 3.27
C LEU A 127 -0.65 -8.05 4.09
N VAL A 128 -1.79 -8.66 4.38
CA VAL A 128 -1.89 -9.98 5.03
C VAL A 128 -2.47 -11.00 4.07
N LYS A 129 -2.01 -12.25 4.16
CA LYS A 129 -2.50 -13.34 3.32
C LYS A 129 -3.64 -14.07 4.02
N ALA A 130 -4.81 -14.11 3.38
CA ALA A 130 -5.92 -14.91 3.83
C ALA A 130 -5.69 -16.42 3.57
N PRO A 131 -6.47 -17.32 4.20
CA PRO A 131 -6.32 -18.77 4.02
C PRO A 131 -6.48 -19.26 2.57
N ASP A 132 -7.24 -18.54 1.75
CA ASP A 132 -7.42 -18.79 0.31
C ASP A 132 -6.23 -18.33 -0.55
N GLY A 133 -5.26 -17.66 0.08
CA GLY A 133 -4.04 -17.16 -0.55
C GLY A 133 -4.15 -15.76 -1.13
N VAL A 134 -5.30 -15.10 -1.02
CA VAL A 134 -5.52 -13.71 -1.44
C VAL A 134 -4.88 -12.75 -0.43
N LEU A 135 -4.29 -11.65 -0.91
CA LEU A 135 -3.78 -10.59 -0.04
C LEU A 135 -4.86 -9.54 0.23
N TYR A 136 -4.92 -9.04 1.46
CA TYR A 136 -5.81 -7.96 1.86
C TYR A 136 -5.01 -6.86 2.55
N VAL A 137 -5.44 -5.62 2.36
CA VAL A 137 -4.91 -4.45 3.07
C VAL A 137 -5.37 -4.52 4.51
N ASP A 138 -4.43 -4.75 5.42
CA ASP A 138 -4.67 -4.76 6.86
C ASP A 138 -4.47 -3.37 7.48
N ASP A 139 -3.56 -2.57 6.95
CA ASP A 139 -3.33 -1.19 7.37
C ASP A 139 -2.67 -0.38 6.24
N VAL A 140 -2.68 0.95 6.37
CA VAL A 140 -1.85 1.86 5.57
C VAL A 140 -0.96 2.62 6.51
N ARG A 141 0.36 2.55 6.28
CA ARG A 141 1.36 3.33 7.01
C ARG A 141 1.66 4.60 6.23
N PHE A 142 1.56 5.74 6.90
CA PHE A 142 1.69 7.04 6.28
C PHE A 142 3.15 7.52 6.24
N GLY A 143 3.54 8.08 5.09
CA GLY A 143 4.84 8.72 4.90
C GLY A 143 6.05 7.78 4.86
N ASP A 144 7.22 8.38 4.67
CA ASP A 144 8.47 7.67 4.34
C ASP A 144 9.01 6.77 5.45
N THR A 145 8.63 6.97 6.72
CA THR A 145 9.02 6.05 7.82
C THR A 145 7.90 5.06 8.15
N GLY A 146 6.63 5.48 8.11
CA GLY A 146 5.48 4.59 8.27
C GLY A 146 5.34 3.91 9.64
N GLU A 147 6.11 4.31 10.66
CA GLU A 147 6.16 3.59 11.95
C GLU A 147 5.11 4.08 12.97
N ASP A 148 4.74 5.37 12.94
CA ASP A 148 3.95 5.99 14.02
C ASP A 148 2.57 6.52 13.61
N GLU A 149 2.31 6.66 12.31
CA GLU A 149 1.05 7.15 11.76
C GLU A 149 0.48 6.13 10.78
N THR A 150 -0.69 5.57 11.10
CA THR A 150 -1.36 4.58 10.27
C THR A 150 -2.84 4.84 10.18
N LEU A 151 -3.48 4.29 9.15
CA LEU A 151 -4.91 4.38 8.96
C LEU A 151 -5.67 3.81 10.17
N ARG A 152 -5.28 2.63 10.67
CA ARG A 152 -5.93 2.05 11.86
C ARG A 152 -5.85 2.97 13.07
N LYS A 153 -4.69 3.59 13.32
CA LYS A 153 -4.50 4.53 14.42
C LYS A 153 -5.37 5.78 14.23
N THR A 154 -5.34 6.38 13.03
CA THR A 154 -6.16 7.56 12.71
C THR A 154 -7.65 7.29 12.91
N LEU A 155 -8.15 6.12 12.48
CA LEU A 155 -9.56 5.74 12.67
C LEU A 155 -9.93 5.60 14.15
N ALA A 156 -9.04 5.05 14.97
CA ALA A 156 -9.26 4.85 16.40
C ALA A 156 -9.22 6.18 17.20
N GLU A 157 -8.33 7.09 16.82
CA GLU A 157 -8.09 8.33 17.55
C GLU A 157 -8.99 9.49 17.11
N ALA A 158 -9.62 9.40 15.92
CA ALA A 158 -10.42 10.48 15.32
C ALA A 158 -11.46 11.12 16.26
N PHE A 159 -12.02 10.34 17.19
CA PHE A 159 -13.12 10.77 18.07
C PHE A 159 -12.72 10.87 19.55
N SER A 160 -11.43 10.76 19.88
CA SER A 160 -10.94 10.71 21.27
C SER A 160 -10.60 12.09 21.87
N GLN A 161 -11.20 13.16 21.35
CA GLN A 161 -10.91 14.55 21.75
C GLN A 161 -11.82 15.05 22.88
#